data_AF-A0A2G9V5U0-F1
#
_entry.id   AF-A0A2G9V5U0-F1
#
_cell.length_a   1.000
_cell.length_b   1.000
_cell.length_c   1.000
_cell.angle_alpha   90.00
_cell.angle_beta   90.00
_cell.angle_gamma   90.00
#
_symmetry.space_group_name_H-M   'P 1'
#
loop_
_entity.id
_entity.type
_entity.pdbx_description
1 polymer ?
#
loop_
_entity_poly.entity_id
_entity_poly.type
_entity_poly.pdbx_seq_one_letter_code
_entity_poly.pdbx_strand_id
1 'polypeptide(L)'
;MGRYRGKFGFDTFTHEKAVLKRGFFGESLLSSRYPPVSDAKLKQMNRLVGTRRALPSMFNWLSGIPVIVVSVVLGMLLQRYMRLMR
;
A
#
# COMPACT_ATOMS: atom_id res chain seq x y z
N MET A 1 35.70 6.21 -3.37
CA MET A 1 36.10 5.88 -4.77
C MET A 1 35.64 4.45 -5.09
N GLY A 2 35.37 4.16 -6.37
CA GLY A 2 34.71 2.93 -6.84
C GLY A 2 35.52 1.63 -6.66
N ARG A 3 34.91 0.50 -7.02
CA ARG A 3 35.44 -0.87 -6.87
C ARG A 3 35.12 -1.67 -8.14
N TYR A 4 36.04 -2.51 -8.62
CA TYR A 4 35.88 -3.15 -9.95
C TYR A 4 36.07 -4.67 -9.96
N ARG A 5 36.40 -5.30 -8.83
CA ARG A 5 36.61 -6.77 -8.79
C ARG A 5 35.29 -7.53 -8.66
N GLY A 6 35.16 -8.61 -9.43
CA GLY A 6 33.96 -9.44 -9.43
C GLY A 6 32.74 -8.70 -9.97
N LYS A 7 31.57 -8.88 -9.33
CA LYS A 7 30.31 -8.21 -9.70
C LYS A 7 30.44 -6.68 -9.80
N PHE A 8 31.26 -6.09 -8.94
CA PHE A 8 31.42 -4.64 -8.92
C PHE A 8 32.05 -4.06 -10.18
N GLY A 9 32.82 -4.85 -10.94
CA GLY A 9 33.31 -4.44 -12.25
C GLY A 9 32.16 -4.29 -13.25
N PHE A 10 31.26 -5.28 -13.28
CA PHE A 10 30.06 -5.21 -14.11
C PHE A 10 29.18 -4.00 -13.73
N ASP A 11 28.87 -3.82 -12.44
CA ASP A 11 28.05 -2.68 -11.98
C ASP A 11 28.71 -1.31 -12.29
N THR A 12 30.04 -1.23 -12.24
CA THR A 12 30.78 0.03 -12.52
C THR A 12 30.84 0.35 -14.02
N PHE A 13 30.95 -0.67 -14.88
CA PHE A 13 31.12 -0.48 -16.33
C PHE A 13 29.85 -0.73 -17.15
N THR A 14 28.72 -1.00 -16.50
CA THR A 14 27.41 -1.10 -17.15
C THR A 14 26.46 -0.04 -16.62
N HIS A 15 25.40 0.21 -17.38
CA HIS A 15 24.35 1.15 -16.99
C HIS A 15 23.15 0.38 -16.42
N GLU A 16 22.84 0.62 -15.15
CA GLU A 16 21.60 0.15 -14.52
C GLU A 16 20.41 0.99 -14.99
N LYS A 17 19.83 0.60 -16.12
CA LYS A 17 18.64 1.28 -16.67
C LYS A 17 17.43 1.07 -15.76
N ALA A 18 16.98 2.12 -15.08
CA ALA A 18 15.72 2.11 -14.37
C ALA A 18 14.53 1.99 -15.36
N VAL A 19 13.70 0.96 -15.20
CA VAL A 19 12.52 0.71 -16.03
C VAL A 19 11.28 0.53 -15.15
N LEU A 20 10.26 1.36 -15.38
CA LEU A 20 8.95 1.25 -14.71
C LEU A 20 7.91 0.72 -15.69
N LYS A 21 7.35 -0.46 -15.41
CA LYS A 21 6.20 -1.03 -16.12
C LYS A 21 4.93 -0.71 -15.34
N ARG A 22 3.94 -0.07 -15.96
CA ARG A 22 2.66 0.29 -15.34
C ARG A 22 1.49 -0.21 -16.19
N GLY A 23 0.47 -0.75 -15.51
CA GLY A 23 -0.83 -1.05 -16.12
C GLY A 23 -1.77 0.15 -16.08
N PHE A 24 -2.98 0.00 -16.65
CA PHE A 24 -4.02 1.05 -16.65
C PHE A 24 -4.86 1.11 -15.36
N PHE A 25 -4.69 0.13 -14.48
CA PHE A 25 -5.41 0.09 -13.20
C PHE A 25 -4.87 1.19 -12.27
N GLY A 26 -5.75 2.06 -11.80
CA GLY A 26 -5.41 3.15 -10.87
C GLY A 26 -5.14 4.51 -11.53
N GLU A 27 -5.38 4.67 -12.84
CA GLU A 27 -5.26 5.98 -13.50
C GLU A 27 -6.18 7.05 -12.88
N SER A 28 -7.36 6.64 -12.42
CA SER A 28 -8.30 7.51 -11.70
C SER A 28 -7.74 8.04 -10.37
N LEU A 29 -6.90 7.25 -9.68
CA LEU A 29 -6.22 7.67 -8.44
C LEU A 29 -5.15 8.75 -8.70
N LEU A 30 -4.60 8.77 -9.92
CA LEU A 30 -3.61 9.74 -10.36
C LEU A 30 -4.23 10.95 -11.08
N SER A 31 -5.56 11.05 -11.13
CA SER A 31 -6.29 12.12 -11.82
C SER A 31 -5.90 13.54 -11.40
N SER A 32 -5.37 13.72 -10.18
CA SER A 32 -4.87 15.01 -9.68
C SER A 32 -3.70 15.58 -10.51
N ARG A 33 -2.96 14.73 -11.25
CA ARG A 33 -1.90 15.16 -12.17
C ARG A 33 -2.44 15.97 -13.36
N TYR A 34 -3.68 15.72 -13.77
CA TYR A 34 -4.24 16.32 -14.97
C TYR A 34 -4.97 17.64 -14.67
N PRO A 35 -4.85 18.65 -15.57
CA PRO A 35 -5.58 19.91 -15.45
C PRO A 35 -7.11 19.71 -15.59
N PRO A 36 -7.94 20.67 -15.13
CA PRO A 36 -7.59 21.90 -14.42
C PRO A 36 -7.19 21.63 -12.96
N VAL A 37 -6.26 22.43 -12.45
CA VAL A 37 -5.76 22.34 -11.07
C VAL A 37 -6.71 23.11 -10.17
N SER A 38 -7.44 22.39 -9.31
CA SER A 38 -8.31 22.99 -8.29
C SER A 38 -7.65 22.94 -6.91
N ASP A 39 -8.09 23.79 -6.00
CA ASP A 39 -7.58 23.82 -4.63
C ASP A 39 -7.74 22.48 -3.91
N ALA A 40 -8.82 21.74 -4.23
CA ALA A 40 -9.06 20.40 -3.71
C ALA A 40 -7.98 19.39 -4.19
N LYS A 41 -7.65 19.41 -5.48
CA LYS A 41 -6.59 18.56 -6.07
C LYS A 41 -5.22 18.86 -5.45
N LEU A 42 -4.90 20.14 -5.28
CA LEU A 42 -3.66 20.60 -4.63
C LEU A 42 -3.59 20.16 -3.17
N LYS A 43 -4.67 20.35 -2.40
CA LYS A 43 -4.75 19.90 -1.01
C LYS A 43 -4.61 18.38 -0.90
N GLN A 44 -5.20 17.63 -1.81
CA GLN A 44 -5.07 16.17 -1.87
C GLN A 44 -3.62 15.76 -2.16
N MET A 45 -2.97 16.37 -3.16
CA MET A 45 -1.55 16.11 -3.45
C MET A 45 -0.65 16.43 -2.26
N ASN A 46 -0.82 17.59 -1.63
CA ASN A 46 -0.05 17.98 -0.45
C ASN A 46 -0.26 17.02 0.73
N ARG A 47 -1.47 16.46 0.89
CA ARG A 47 -1.75 15.46 1.92
C ARG A 47 -1.07 14.12 1.64
N LEU A 48 -1.03 13.69 0.38
CA LEU A 48 -0.51 12.37 -0.02
C LEU A 48 1.02 12.36 -0.17
N VAL A 49 1.59 13.44 -0.69
CA VAL A 49 3.02 13.55 -1.02
C VAL A 49 3.80 14.36 0.01
N GLY A 50 3.11 15.16 0.85
CA GLY A 50 3.73 15.99 1.87
C GLY A 50 4.39 15.20 2.99
N THR A 51 4.54 15.82 4.16
CA THR A 51 5.27 15.22 5.27
C THR A 51 4.68 13.87 5.67
N ARG A 52 5.54 12.83 5.66
CA ARG A 52 5.18 11.48 6.12
C ARG A 52 4.95 11.54 7.63
N ARG A 53 3.70 11.77 8.04
CA ARG A 53 3.30 11.68 9.45
C ARG A 53 3.14 10.20 9.79
N ALA A 54 3.90 9.73 10.77
CA ALA A 54 3.66 8.42 11.35
C ALA A 54 2.23 8.38 11.90
N LEU A 55 1.51 7.28 11.65
CA LEU A 55 0.19 7.09 12.26
C LEU A 55 0.33 7.09 13.78
N PRO A 56 -0.57 7.75 14.52
CA PRO A 56 -0.55 7.71 15.98
C PRO A 56 -0.56 6.26 16.47
N SER A 57 0.33 5.93 17.40
CA SER A 57 0.47 4.58 17.97
C SER A 57 -0.84 4.02 18.55
N MET A 58 -1.79 4.90 18.90
CA MET A 58 -3.12 4.54 19.40
C MET A 58 -3.96 3.72 18.40
N PHE A 59 -3.65 3.77 17.09
CA PHE A 59 -4.39 3.04 16.07
C PHE A 59 -3.94 1.58 15.90
N ASN A 60 -2.85 1.17 16.57
CA ASN A 60 -2.34 -0.20 16.50
C ASN A 60 -3.36 -1.22 17.04
N TRP A 61 -4.19 -0.86 18.01
CA TRP A 61 -5.25 -1.72 18.55
C TRP A 61 -6.35 -2.01 17.52
N LEU A 62 -6.58 -1.11 16.56
CA LEU A 62 -7.60 -1.29 15.53
C LEU A 62 -7.25 -2.44 14.55
N SER A 63 -5.97 -2.81 14.45
CA SER A 63 -5.52 -3.95 13.65
C SER A 63 -6.11 -5.29 14.10
N GLY A 64 -6.56 -5.40 15.36
CA GLY A 64 -7.21 -6.59 15.90
C GLY A 64 -8.70 -6.72 15.57
N ILE A 65 -9.37 -5.63 15.17
CA ILE A 65 -10.81 -5.63 14.91
C ILE A 65 -11.21 -6.64 13.82
N PRO A 66 -10.53 -6.73 12.66
CA PRO A 66 -10.85 -7.73 11.65
C PRO A 66 -10.75 -9.18 12.17
N VAL A 67 -9.77 -9.46 13.04
CA VAL A 67 -9.60 -10.80 13.64
C VAL A 67 -10.77 -11.15 14.54
N ILE A 68 -11.23 -10.20 15.35
CA ILE A 68 -12.40 -10.36 16.25
C ILE A 68 -13.68 -10.56 15.43
N VAL A 69 -13.86 -9.79 14.36
CA VAL A 69 -15.06 -9.94 13.50
C VAL A 69 -15.06 -11.31 12.82
N VAL A 70 -13.92 -11.75 12.28
CA VAL A 70 -13.80 -13.07 11.64
C VAL A 70 -14.06 -14.20 12.65
N SER A 71 -13.53 -14.10 13.87
CA SER A 71 -13.74 -15.14 14.89
C SER A 71 -15.19 -15.24 15.34
N VAL A 72 -15.89 -14.11 15.51
CA VAL A 72 -17.32 -14.08 15.85
C VAL A 72 -18.18 -14.65 14.72
N VAL A 73 -17.91 -14.28 13.46
CA VAL A 73 -18.62 -14.82 12.29
C VAL A 73 -18.41 -16.32 12.16
N LEU A 74 -17.17 -16.80 12.30
CA LEU A 74 -16.84 -18.23 12.27
C LEU A 74 -17.59 -18.99 13.38
N GLY A 75 -17.61 -18.44 14.59
CA GLY A 75 -18.35 -19.00 15.73
C GLY A 75 -19.86 -19.11 15.45
N MET A 76 -20.47 -18.06 14.90
CA MET A 76 -21.89 -18.07 14.53
C MET A 76 -22.20 -19.10 13.44
N LEU A 77 -21.31 -19.26 12.45
CA LEU A 77 -21.46 -20.26 11.38
C LEU A 77 -21.34 -21.69 11.92
N LEU A 78 -20.36 -21.96 12.78
CA LEU A 78 -20.20 -23.26 13.44
C LEU A 78 -21.42 -23.59 14.31
N GLN A 79 -21.92 -22.62 15.08
CA GLN A 79 -23.10 -22.81 15.91
C GLN A 79 -24.35 -23.11 15.07
N ARG A 80 -24.49 -22.45 13.91
CA ARG A 80 -25.59 -22.73 12.97
C ARG A 80 -25.49 -24.13 12.38
N TYR A 81 -24.29 -24.57 12.01
CA TYR A 81 -24.05 -25.91 11.48
C TYR A 81 -24.38 -27.00 12.52
N MET A 82 -23.93 -26.84 13.77
CA MET A 82 -24.20 -27.78 14.86
C MET A 82 -25.69 -27.91 15.20
N ARG A 83 -26.49 -26.84 15.07
CA ARG A 83 -27.95 -26.91 15.27
C ARG A 83 -28.69 -27.60 14.11
N LEU A 84 -28.11 -27.64 12.92
CA LEU A 84 -28.72 -28.24 11.74
C LEU A 84 -28.46 -29.76 11.65
N MET A 85 -27.35 -30.24 12.23
CA MET A 85 -27.03 -31.67 12.33
C MET A 85 -27.59 -32.36 13.58
N ARG A 86 -28.26 -31.61 14.47
CA ARG A 86 -28.93 -32.15 15.64
C ARG A 86 -30.42 -32.26 15.35
#